data_AF-A0A6I2M7S6-F1
#
_entry.id   AF-A0A6I2M7S6-F1
#
_cell.length_a   1.000
_cell.length_b   1.000
_cell.length_c   1.000
_cell.angle_alpha   90.00
_cell.angle_beta   90.00
_cell.angle_gamma   90.00
#
_symmetry.space_group_name_H-M   'P 1'
#
loop_
_entity.id
_entity.type
_entity.pdbx_description
1 polymer ?
#
loop_
_entity_poly.entity_id
_entity_poly.type
_entity_poly.pdbx_seq_one_letter_code
_entity_poly.pdbx_strand_id
1 'polypeptide(L)'
;MFILQFINSHNQQVIKEVRYESQKQCLWMITDFEASKGEECFIFDDEHRTISAVYESNEMTVEGNDTFYKLFFKASLAEKQVPIRYPK
;
A
#
# COMPACT_ATOMS: atom_id res chain seq x y z
N MET A 1 16.92 2.22 -6.53
CA MET A 1 15.84 1.22 -6.36
C MET A 1 14.50 1.94 -6.44
N PHE A 2 13.41 1.26 -6.82
CA PHE A 2 12.07 1.86 -6.72
C PHE A 2 11.35 1.25 -5.52
N ILE A 3 10.84 2.10 -4.64
CA ILE A 3 10.25 1.69 -3.37
C ILE A 3 8.80 2.16 -3.38
N LEU A 4 7.87 1.25 -3.13
CA LEU A 4 6.45 1.55 -3.00
C LEU A 4 6.06 1.42 -1.53
N GLN A 5 5.57 2.50 -0.93
CA GLN A 5 5.12 2.55 0.45
C GLN A 5 3.61 2.76 0.51
N PHE A 6 2.94 1.92 1.29
CA PHE A 6 1.53 2.06 1.64
C PHE A 6 1.49 2.74 3.01
N ILE A 7 0.95 3.94 3.08
CA ILE A 7 1.02 4.79 4.27
C ILE A 7 -0.39 5.07 4.78
N ASN A 8 -0.59 4.93 6.08
CA ASN A 8 -1.80 5.39 6.73
C ASN A 8 -1.77 6.93 6.82
N SER A 9 -2.70 7.62 6.16
CA SER A 9 -2.73 9.08 6.11
C SER A 9 -2.99 9.73 7.46
N HIS A 10 -3.65 9.04 8.40
CA HIS A 10 -3.99 9.58 9.71
C HIS A 10 -2.79 9.67 10.65
N ASN A 11 -1.98 8.61 10.73
CA ASN A 11 -0.87 8.52 11.67
C ASN A 11 0.52 8.47 11.00
N GLN A 12 0.57 8.54 9.66
CA GLN A 12 1.79 8.53 8.84
C GLN A 12 2.62 7.24 8.97
N GLN A 13 2.03 6.16 9.50
CA GLN A 13 2.70 4.88 9.63
C GLN A 13 2.77 4.18 8.27
N VAL A 14 3.95 3.65 7.92
CA VAL A 14 4.11 2.72 6.79
C VAL A 14 3.47 1.39 7.16
N ILE A 15 2.41 1.02 6.45
CA ILE A 15 1.69 -0.25 6.58
C ILE A 15 2.47 -1.36 5.88
N LYS A 16 3.03 -1.05 4.71
CA LYS A 16 3.79 -1.98 3.88
C LYS A 16 4.80 -1.23 3.03
N GLU A 17 5.98 -1.80 2.88
CA GLU A 17 7.00 -1.36 1.92
C GLU A 17 7.31 -2.50 0.95
N VAL A 18 7.38 -2.21 -0.34
CA VAL A 18 7.76 -3.17 -1.37
C VAL A 18 8.83 -2.55 -2.26
N ARG A 19 9.88 -3.33 -2.55
CA ARG A 19 11.01 -2.91 -3.38
C ARG A 19 10.89 -3.53 -4.77
N TYR A 20 11.13 -2.72 -5.79
CA TYR A 20 11.04 -3.10 -7.19
C TYR A 20 12.28 -2.66 -7.96
N GLU A 21 12.78 -3.56 -8.80
CA GLU A 21 13.87 -3.27 -9.74
C GLU A 21 13.42 -2.35 -10.89
N SER A 22 12.11 -2.27 -11.13
CA SER A 22 11.53 -1.46 -12.21
C SER A 22 10.38 -0.58 -11.72
N GLN A 23 10.42 0.69 -12.13
CA GLN A 23 9.38 1.68 -11.86
C GLN A 23 8.00 1.27 -12.39
N LYS A 24 7.93 0.42 -13.41
CA LYS A 24 6.68 0.05 -14.10
C LYS A 24 5.63 -0.52 -13.13
N GLN A 25 6.06 -1.31 -12.16
CA GLN A 25 5.17 -1.92 -11.16
C GLN A 25 4.56 -0.86 -10.24
N CYS A 26 5.37 0.10 -9.77
CA CYS A 26 4.88 1.21 -8.95
C CYS A 26 3.85 2.06 -9.71
N LEU A 27 4.15 2.45 -10.95
CA LEU A 27 3.25 3.27 -11.77
C LEU A 27 1.94 2.56 -12.11
N TRP A 28 2.00 1.25 -12.37
CA TRP A 28 0.80 0.46 -12.61
C TRP A 28 -0.09 0.42 -11.37
N MET A 29 0.46 0.16 -10.18
CA MET A 29 -0.32 0.19 -8.92
C MET A 29 -0.91 1.57 -8.64
N ILE A 30 -0.15 2.66 -8.85
CA ILE A 30 -0.67 4.02 -8.68
C ILE A 30 -1.86 4.26 -9.62
N THR A 31 -1.73 3.87 -10.89
CA THR A 31 -2.80 4.03 -11.87
C THR A 31 -4.06 3.25 -11.49
N ASP A 32 -3.89 2.02 -10.99
CA ASP A 32 -4.97 1.17 -10.53
C ASP A 32 -5.72 1.79 -9.33
N PHE A 33 -4.98 2.26 -8.31
CA PHE A 33 -5.57 2.91 -7.13
C PHE A 33 -6.23 4.26 -7.44
N GLU A 34 -5.67 5.06 -8.35
CA GLU A 34 -6.33 6.29 -8.82
C GLU A 34 -7.65 5.98 -9.54
N ALA A 35 -7.70 4.88 -10.32
CA ALA A 35 -8.91 4.45 -11.00
C ALA A 35 -9.99 3.94 -10.03
N SER A 36 -9.59 3.30 -8.92
CA SER A 36 -10.48 2.80 -7.86
C SER A 36 -10.60 3.78 -6.67
N LYS A 37 -10.33 5.07 -6.88
CA LYS A 37 -10.30 6.05 -5.79
C LYS A 37 -11.66 6.17 -5.09
N GLY A 38 -11.65 6.04 -3.77
CA GLY A 38 -12.86 6.03 -2.94
C GLY A 38 -13.46 4.65 -2.72
N GLU A 39 -12.98 3.61 -3.42
CA GLU A 39 -13.36 2.23 -3.15
C GLU A 39 -12.58 1.65 -1.96
N GLU A 40 -13.22 0.74 -1.23
CA GLU A 40 -12.57 -0.03 -0.17
C GLU A 40 -11.65 -1.10 -0.76
N CYS A 41 -10.41 -1.15 -0.30
CA CYS A 41 -9.45 -2.19 -0.62
C CYS A 41 -8.88 -2.82 0.66
N PHE A 42 -8.17 -3.94 0.50
CA PHE A 42 -7.53 -4.65 1.60
C PHE A 42 -6.02 -4.71 1.40
N ILE A 43 -5.29 -4.27 2.42
CA ILE A 43 -3.83 -4.32 2.47
C ILE A 43 -3.43 -5.34 3.54
N PHE A 44 -2.47 -6.18 3.22
CA PHE A 44 -1.85 -7.08 4.20
C PHE A 44 -0.52 -6.48 4.64
N ASP A 45 -0.42 -6.18 5.93
CA ASP A 45 0.84 -5.77 6.54
C ASP A 45 1.81 -6.95 6.67
N ASP A 46 3.00 -6.69 7.21
CA ASP A 46 4.05 -7.70 7.36
C ASP A 46 3.68 -8.81 8.37
N GLU A 47 2.78 -8.52 9.32
CA GLU A 47 2.20 -9.48 10.25
C GLU A 47 1.00 -10.24 9.65
N HIS A 48 0.71 -10.05 8.36
CA HIS A 48 -0.41 -10.64 7.63
C HIS A 48 -1.78 -10.26 8.19
N ARG A 49 -1.86 -9.15 8.93
CA ARG A 49 -3.13 -8.59 9.38
C ARG A 49 -3.83 -7.92 8.21
N THR A 50 -5.15 -8.08 8.15
CA THR A 50 -5.97 -7.44 7.14
C THR A 50 -6.28 -6.00 7.56
N ILE A 51 -5.87 -5.05 6.72
CA ILE A 51 -6.14 -3.62 6.89
C ILE A 51 -7.19 -3.23 5.84
N SER A 52 -8.33 -2.70 6.29
CA SER A 52 -9.27 -2.04 5.38
C SER A 52 -8.74 -0.63 5.10
N ALA A 53 -8.72 -0.28 3.82
CA ALA A 53 -8.10 0.94 3.35
C ALA A 53 -8.94 1.57 2.24
N VAL A 54 -8.98 2.90 2.21
CA VAL A 54 -9.49 3.67 1.08
C VAL A 54 -8.37 4.57 0.59
N TYR A 55 -8.06 4.47 -0.70
CA TYR A 55 -7.01 5.28 -1.32
C TYR A 55 -7.40 6.76 -1.36
N GLU A 56 -6.47 7.65 -0.96
CA GLU A 56 -6.69 9.10 -0.92
C GLU A 56 -5.81 9.84 -1.94
N SER A 57 -4.51 9.57 -1.95
CA SER A 57 -3.54 10.28 -2.78
C SER A 57 -2.22 9.53 -2.90
N ASN A 58 -1.33 10.02 -3.76
CA ASN A 58 0.05 9.57 -3.83
C ASN A 58 1.01 10.75 -3.89
N GLU A 59 2.26 10.49 -3.51
CA GLU A 59 3.39 11.38 -3.76
C GLU A 59 4.60 10.57 -4.24
N MET A 60 5.56 11.26 -4.85
CA MET A 60 6.84 10.69 -5.23
C MET A 60 7.98 11.53 -4.66
N THR A 61 8.94 10.88 -4.01
CA THR A 61 10.15 11.50 -3.49
C THR A 61 11.38 10.75 -3.95
N VAL A 62 12.51 11.46 -4.04
CA VAL A 62 13.81 10.87 -4.39
C VAL A 62 14.77 11.10 -3.23
N GLU A 63 15.34 10.03 -2.70
CA GLU A 63 16.27 10.07 -1.58
C GLU A 63 17.55 9.29 -1.97
N GLY A 64 18.60 10.03 -2.30
CA GLY A 64 19.83 9.45 -2.84
C GLY A 64 19.58 8.73 -4.18
N ASN A 65 19.83 7.42 -4.22
CA ASN A 65 19.64 6.58 -5.41
C ASN A 65 18.27 5.88 -5.46
N ASP A 66 17.42 6.15 -4.46
CA ASP A 66 16.13 5.50 -4.32
C ASP A 66 14.99 6.47 -4.66
N THR A 67 14.01 5.96 -5.39
CA THR A 67 12.78 6.68 -5.70
C THR A 67 11.63 6.03 -4.94
N PHE A 68 11.01 6.81 -4.08
CA PHE A 68 9.89 6.40 -3.25
C PHE A 68 8.58 6.85 -3.90
N TYR A 69 7.69 5.90 -4.11
CA TYR A 69 6.29 6.12 -4.45
C TYR A 69 5.48 5.84 -3.19
N LYS A 70 4.82 6.85 -2.67
CA LYS A 70 4.07 6.76 -1.43
C LYS A 70 2.59 6.86 -1.76
N LEU A 71 1.85 5.82 -1.44
CA LEU A 71 0.41 5.73 -1.59
C LEU A 71 -0.21 5.97 -0.20
N PHE A 72 -1.05 6.99 -0.08
CA PHE A 72 -1.72 7.34 1.17
C PHE A 72 -3.13 6.75 1.19
N PHE A 73 -3.44 6.12 2.31
CA PHE A 73 -4.73 5.48 2.55
C PHE A 73 -5.32 5.93 3.88
N LYS A 74 -6.63 6.16 3.88
CA LYS A 74 -7.39 6.11 5.12
C LYS A 74 -7.53 4.65 5.54
N ALA A 75 -6.67 4.22 6.47
CA ALA A 75 -6.52 2.82 6.84
C ALA A 75 -6.91 2.55 8.30
N SER A 76 -7.56 1.42 8.52
CA SER A 76 -7.94 0.90 9.84
C SER A 76 -7.83 -0.61 9.88
N LEU A 77 -7.54 -1.17 11.05
CA LEU A 77 -7.57 -2.63 11.25
C LEU A 77 -8.95 -3.14 10.83
N ALA A 78 -9.00 -4.11 9.93
CA ALA A 78 -10.28 -4.68 9.51
C ALA A 78 -10.90 -5.47 10.66
N GLU A 79 -12.20 -5.29 10.90
CA GLU A 79 -12.95 -6.16 11.83
C GLU A 79 -13.03 -7.62 11.33
N LYS A 80 -12.88 -7.81 10.02
CA LYS A 80 -12.84 -9.12 9.36
C LYS A 80 -11.41 -9.55 9.12
N GLN A 81 -10.96 -10.59 9.82
CA GLN A 81 -9.76 -11.34 9.43
C GLN A 81 -10.12 -12.38 8.37
N VAL A 82 -9.37 -12.44 7.28
CA VAL A 82 -9.53 -13.53 6.30
C VAL A 82 -9.16 -14.86 6.97
N PRO A 83 -9.99 -15.91 6.85
CA PRO A 83 -9.69 -17.19 7.48
C PRO A 83 -8.44 -17.82 6.84
N ILE A 84 -7.43 -18.11 7.67
CA ILE A 84 -6.24 -18.85 7.25
C ILE A 84 -6.64 -20.30 6.98
N ARG A 85 -6.55 -20.75 5.73
CA ARG A 85 -6.70 -22.17 5.35
C ARG A 85 -5.31 -22.76 5.15
N TYR A 86 -4.91 -23.67 6.04
CA TYR A 86 -3.70 -24.47 5.81
C TYR A 86 -4.02 -25.55 4.75
N PRO A 87 -3.19 -25.70 3.70
CA PRO A 87 -3.27 -26.89 2.86
C PRO A 87 -2.97 -28.13 3.71
N LYS A 88 -3.79 -29.17 3.56
CA LYS A 88 -3.55 -30.47 4.19
C LYS A 88 -2.35 -31.17 3.57
#